data_AF-A0A941DV18-F1
#
_entry.id   AF-A0A941DV18-F1
#
_cell.length_a   1.000
_cell.length_b   1.000
_cell.length_c   1.000
_cell.angle_alpha   90.00
_cell.angle_beta   90.00
_cell.angle_gamma   90.00
#
_symmetry.space_group_name_H-M   'P 1'
#
loop_
_entity.id
_entity.type
_entity.pdbx_description
1 polymer ?
#
loop_
_entity_poly.entity_id
_entity_poly.type
_entity_poly.pdbx_seq_one_letter_code
_entity_poly.pdbx_strand_id
1 'polypeptide(L)'
;EWTARKVHLPFYRIDPLKIDFTSVSEVMSATYATRFNILPVELSGNTVVVATTDPYNREWQDEIARISRKDIRLVFANPLDISQYIGQFFSLAKSIKDARKSNGNDLGLRQNLEQLVELG
;
A
#
# COMPACT_ATOMS: atom_id res chain seq x y z
N GLU A 1 1.10 8.89 24.92
CA GLU A 1 -0.11 9.75 24.91
C GLU A 1 0.17 11.27 25.04
N TRP A 2 1.43 11.73 25.04
CA TRP A 2 1.75 13.17 25.15
C TRP A 2 1.77 13.91 23.79
N THR A 3 2.12 13.24 22.70
CA THR A 3 2.25 13.85 21.37
C THR A 3 0.91 14.08 20.67
N ALA A 4 -0.08 13.19 20.85
CA ALA A 4 -1.37 13.25 20.13
C ALA A 4 -2.21 14.51 20.47
N ARG A 5 -2.14 15.01 21.71
CA ARG A 5 -2.86 16.22 22.14
C ARG A 5 -2.32 17.52 21.52
N LYS A 6 -1.08 17.55 21.04
CA LYS A 6 -0.49 18.74 20.39
C LYS A 6 -0.90 18.89 18.93
N VAL A 7 -1.29 17.80 18.26
CA VAL A 7 -1.52 17.77 16.81
C VAL A 7 -3.00 17.63 16.43
N HIS A 8 -3.92 17.59 17.40
CA HIS A 8 -5.38 17.51 17.18
C HIS A 8 -5.83 16.40 16.21
N LEU A 9 -5.03 15.33 16.07
CA LEU A 9 -5.34 14.21 15.20
C LEU A 9 -5.74 13.00 16.03
N PRO A 10 -6.77 12.26 15.58
CA PRO A 10 -7.14 11.02 16.22
C PRO A 10 -5.99 10.02 16.11
N PHE A 11 -5.66 9.37 17.23
CA PHE A 11 -4.68 8.30 17.26
C PHE A 11 -5.31 7.04 16.67
N TYR A 12 -4.70 6.48 15.64
CA TYR A 12 -5.15 5.27 14.96
C TYR A 12 -4.15 4.14 15.19
N ARG A 13 -4.65 3.01 15.69
CA ARG A 13 -3.86 1.79 15.81
C ARG A 13 -3.98 1.00 14.52
N ILE A 14 -2.86 0.83 13.83
CA ILE A 14 -2.82 0.14 12.54
C ILE A 14 -3.07 -1.36 12.78
N ASP A 15 -4.09 -1.88 12.10
CA ASP A 15 -4.49 -3.28 12.17
C ASP A 15 -4.29 -3.92 10.79
N PRO A 16 -3.23 -4.72 10.58
CA PRO A 16 -2.83 -5.16 9.25
C PRO A 16 -3.87 -6.05 8.57
N LEU A 17 -4.74 -6.72 9.34
CA LEU A 17 -5.80 -7.57 8.81
C LEU A 17 -6.98 -6.79 8.23
N LYS A 18 -7.10 -5.50 8.56
CA LYS A 18 -8.20 -4.64 8.08
C LYS A 18 -7.83 -3.83 6.83
N ILE A 19 -6.55 -3.83 6.45
CA ILE A 19 -6.05 -3.02 5.34
C ILE A 19 -6.19 -3.79 4.04
N ASP A 20 -6.90 -3.21 3.07
CA ASP A 20 -6.98 -3.75 1.71
C ASP A 20 -5.76 -3.32 0.88
N PHE A 21 -4.79 -4.22 0.75
CA PHE A 21 -3.52 -3.94 0.04
C PHE A 21 -3.69 -3.56 -1.42
N THR A 22 -4.68 -4.16 -2.09
CA THR A 22 -4.94 -3.87 -3.50
C THR A 22 -5.29 -2.40 -3.65
N SER A 23 -6.25 -1.93 -2.86
CA SER A 23 -6.70 -0.54 -2.84
C SER A 23 -5.60 0.42 -2.41
N VAL A 24 -4.77 0.06 -1.43
CA VAL A 24 -3.63 0.90 -0.99
C VAL A 24 -2.63 1.10 -2.14
N SER A 25 -2.33 0.03 -2.89
CA SER A 25 -1.39 0.09 -4.00
C SER A 25 -1.90 0.91 -5.19
N GLU A 26 -3.22 1.08 -5.34
CA GLU A 26 -3.83 1.97 -6.33
C GLU A 26 -3.73 3.45 -5.93
N VAL A 27 -3.68 3.76 -4.64
CA VAL A 27 -3.59 5.14 -4.15
C VAL A 27 -2.17 5.69 -4.23
N MET A 28 -1.15 4.91 -3.87
CA MET A 28 0.25 5.36 -3.90
C MET A 28 1.27 4.22 -4.00
N SER A 29 2.47 4.54 -4.48
CA SER A 29 3.58 3.60 -4.58
C SER A 29 4.33 3.42 -3.26
N ALA A 30 5.06 2.29 -3.15
CA ALA A 30 5.92 1.98 -2.01
C ALA A 30 6.92 3.08 -1.70
N THR A 31 7.60 3.56 -2.74
CA THR A 31 8.61 4.61 -2.62
C THR A 31 8.02 5.89 -2.07
N TYR A 32 6.80 6.22 -2.46
CA TYR A 32 6.11 7.42 -1.99
C TYR A 32 5.67 7.29 -0.52
N ALA A 33 5.08 6.16 -0.16
CA ALA A 33 4.72 5.83 1.23
C ALA A 33 5.93 5.89 2.17
N THR A 34 7.06 5.29 1.79
CA THR A 34 8.31 5.33 2.57
C THR A 34 8.89 6.74 2.66
N ARG A 35 8.89 7.50 1.55
CA ARG A 35 9.50 8.85 1.50
C ARG A 35 8.83 9.81 2.48
N PHE A 36 7.50 9.76 2.58
CA PHE A 36 6.74 10.65 3.44
C PHE A 36 6.37 10.01 4.79
N ASN A 37 6.71 8.74 5.02
CA ASN A 37 6.26 7.94 6.18
C ASN A 37 4.74 8.02 6.38
N ILE A 38 4.03 7.67 5.31
CA ILE A 38 2.56 7.67 5.27
C ILE A 38 2.05 6.30 4.82
N LEU A 39 0.89 5.93 5.33
CA LEU A 39 0.26 4.67 5.01
C LEU A 39 -1.26 4.84 4.91
N PRO A 40 -1.87 4.58 3.75
CA PRO A 40 -3.33 4.50 3.65
C PRO A 40 -3.82 3.30 4.47
N VAL A 41 -4.73 3.56 5.41
CA VAL A 41 -5.24 2.55 6.35
C VAL A 41 -6.71 2.19 6.11
N GLU A 42 -7.46 3.08 5.46
CA GLU A 42 -8.87 2.84 5.12
C GLU A 42 -9.22 3.57 3.84
N LEU A 43 -10.02 2.92 2.99
CA LEU A 43 -10.65 3.54 1.84
C LEU A 43 -12.16 3.35 1.97
N SER A 44 -12.90 4.45 2.02
CA SER A 44 -14.35 4.43 2.16
C SER A 44 -14.98 5.42 1.18
N GLY A 45 -15.68 4.90 0.15
CA GLY A 45 -16.31 5.71 -0.89
C GLY A 45 -15.34 6.73 -1.49
N ASN A 46 -15.61 8.01 -1.21
CA ASN A 46 -14.85 9.16 -1.70
C ASN A 46 -13.79 9.68 -0.70
N THR A 47 -13.44 8.91 0.33
CA THR A 47 -12.48 9.31 1.36
C THR A 47 -11.39 8.26 1.52
N VAL A 48 -10.15 8.71 1.68
CA VAL A 48 -8.99 7.89 2.05
C VAL A 48 -8.49 8.37 3.41
N VAL A 49 -8.40 7.44 4.35
CA VAL A 49 -7.77 7.69 5.65
C VAL A 49 -6.31 7.31 5.55
N VAL A 50 -5.43 8.28 5.81
CA VAL A 50 -3.98 8.10 5.73
C VAL A 50 -3.37 8.32 7.11
N ALA A 51 -2.68 7.29 7.59
CA ALA A 51 -1.86 7.37 8.78
C ALA A 51 -0.54 8.08 8.46
N THR A 52 -0.20 9.09 9.25
CA THR A 52 1.05 9.86 9.12
C THR A 52 1.80 9.92 10.45
N THR A 53 3.12 9.95 10.38
CA THR A 53 4.01 10.27 11.51
C THR A 53 4.24 11.76 11.69
N ASP A 54 4.03 12.53 10.62
CA ASP A 54 4.25 13.97 10.61
C ASP A 54 2.99 14.71 10.10
N PRO A 55 2.27 15.41 10.97
CA PRO A 55 1.01 16.06 10.60
C PRO A 55 1.16 17.47 10.04
N TYR A 56 2.38 18.00 10.04
CA TYR A 56 2.69 19.33 9.52
C TYR A 56 3.16 19.24 8.06
N ASN A 57 3.77 18.13 7.66
CA ASN A 57 4.09 17.83 6.29
C ASN A 57 2.84 17.38 5.52
N ARG A 58 2.25 18.33 4.79
CA ARG A 58 1.02 18.13 3.99
C ARG A 58 1.25 18.27 2.49
N GLU A 59 2.49 18.43 2.03
CA GLU A 59 2.80 18.65 0.60
C GLU A 59 2.28 17.51 -0.27
N TRP A 60 2.32 16.28 0.24
CA TRP A 60 1.80 15.10 -0.44
C TRP A 60 0.27 15.01 -0.45
N GLN A 61 -0.42 15.69 0.46
CA GLN A 61 -1.87 15.56 0.66
C GLN A 61 -2.64 16.02 -0.59
N ASP A 62 -2.31 17.20 -1.11
CA ASP A 62 -2.92 17.76 -2.33
C ASP A 62 -2.64 16.91 -3.57
N GLU A 63 -1.44 16.34 -3.67
CA GLU A 63 -1.06 15.47 -4.77
C GLU A 63 -1.88 14.17 -4.77
N ILE A 64 -1.97 13.51 -3.62
CA ILE A 64 -2.74 12.28 -3.46
C ILE A 64 -4.24 12.54 -3.62
N ALA A 65 -4.77 13.65 -3.10
CA ALA A 65 -6.17 14.04 -3.29
C ALA A 65 -6.51 14.20 -4.79
N ARG A 66 -5.64 14.87 -5.55
CA ARG A 66 -5.81 15.09 -6.99
C ARG A 66 -5.72 13.80 -7.81
N ILE A 67 -4.77 12.92 -7.51
CA ILE A 67 -4.57 11.66 -8.24
C ILE A 67 -5.69 10.66 -7.92
N SER A 68 -6.01 10.49 -6.63
CA SER A 68 -7.05 9.54 -6.21
C SER A 68 -8.47 10.04 -6.47
N ARG A 69 -8.64 11.37 -6.66
CA ARG A 69 -9.95 12.06 -6.69
C ARG A 69 -10.79 11.81 -5.43
N LYS A 70 -10.13 11.62 -4.29
CA LYS A 70 -10.76 11.36 -2.99
C LYS A 70 -10.33 12.40 -1.97
N ASP A 71 -11.19 12.62 -0.99
CA ASP A 71 -10.91 13.42 0.20
C ASP A 71 -9.90 12.70 1.10
N ILE A 72 -8.94 13.44 1.66
CA ILE A 72 -7.88 12.85 2.48
C ILE A 72 -8.12 13.20 3.95
N ARG A 73 -8.32 12.17 4.77
CA ARG A 73 -8.39 12.28 6.23
C ARG A 73 -7.10 11.79 6.86
N LEU A 74 -6.50 12.64 7.69
CA LEU A 74 -5.27 12.30 8.38
C LEU A 74 -5.59 11.67 9.74
N VAL A 75 -4.82 10.66 10.09
CA VAL A 75 -4.79 10.07 11.43
C VAL A 75 -3.34 9.93 11.89
N PHE A 76 -3.11 10.05 13.19
CA PHE A 76 -1.77 9.88 13.75
C PHE A 76 -1.57 8.42 14.16
N ALA A 77 -0.48 7.81 13.74
CA ALA A 77 -0.12 6.46 14.16
C ALA A 77 1.32 6.39 14.66
N ASN A 78 1.66 5.29 15.30
CA ASN A 78 3.02 5.04 15.76
C ASN A 78 3.98 4.96 14.56
N PRO A 79 5.08 5.74 14.54
CA PRO A 79 6.06 5.70 13.46
C PRO A 79 6.65 4.32 13.19
N LEU A 80 6.90 3.54 14.25
CA LEU A 80 7.43 2.19 14.10
C LEU A 80 6.44 1.28 13.37
N ASP A 81 5.15 1.40 13.68
CA ASP A 81 4.10 0.64 13.02
C ASP A 81 4.03 1.02 11.53
N ILE A 82 4.00 2.32 11.20
CA ILE A 82 3.96 2.79 9.81
C ILE A 82 5.14 2.22 9.01
N SER A 83 6.39 2.40 9.47
CA SER A 83 7.56 1.92 8.73
C SER A 83 7.57 0.40 8.59
N GLN A 84 7.20 -0.35 9.64
CA GLN A 84 7.17 -1.81 9.61
C GLN A 84 6.10 -2.32 8.63
N TYR A 85 4.93 -1.69 8.60
CA TYR A 85 3.82 -2.10 7.75
C TYR A 85 4.02 -1.71 6.28
N ILE A 86 4.62 -0.56 6.01
CA ILE A 86 5.08 -0.21 4.65
C ILE A 86 5.97 -1.35 4.11
N GLY A 87 6.99 -1.76 4.84
CA GLY A 87 7.89 -2.85 4.40
C GLY A 87 7.18 -4.19 4.17
N GLN A 88 6.31 -4.58 5.09
CA GLN A 88 5.55 -5.84 5.00
C GLN A 88 4.57 -5.84 3.82
N PHE A 89 3.79 -4.77 3.65
CA PHE A 89 2.72 -4.73 2.66
C PHE A 89 3.25 -4.65 1.23
N PHE A 90 4.30 -3.88 0.99
CA PHE A 90 4.89 -3.84 -0.36
C PHE A 90 5.67 -5.10 -0.70
N SER A 91 6.24 -5.80 0.29
CA SER A 91 6.80 -7.14 0.07
C SER A 91 5.71 -8.15 -0.32
N LEU A 92 4.58 -8.15 0.39
CA LEU A 92 3.44 -9.02 0.07
C LEU A 92 2.83 -8.72 -1.30
N ALA A 93 2.61 -7.44 -1.63
CA ALA A 93 2.06 -7.03 -2.92
C ALA A 93 2.97 -7.47 -4.08
N LYS A 94 4.30 -7.36 -3.90
CA LYS A 94 5.28 -7.86 -4.87
C LYS A 94 5.19 -9.38 -5.03
N SER A 95 5.18 -10.14 -3.93
CA SER A 95 5.05 -11.60 -3.97
C SER A 95 3.75 -12.08 -4.64
N ILE A 96 2.62 -11.42 -4.38
CA ILE A 96 1.33 -11.74 -5.03
C ILE A 96 1.40 -11.46 -6.53
N LYS A 97 1.99 -10.33 -6.93
CA LYS A 97 2.17 -9.97 -8.33
C LYS A 97 3.08 -10.97 -9.06
N ASP A 98 4.19 -11.36 -8.45
CA ASP A 98 5.12 -12.34 -9.00
C ASP A 98 4.46 -13.73 -9.11
N ALA A 99 3.69 -14.15 -8.11
CA ALA A 99 2.94 -15.42 -8.14
C ALA A 99 1.89 -15.45 -9.27
N ARG A 100 1.14 -14.36 -9.48
CA ARG A 100 0.20 -14.23 -10.60
C ARG A 100 0.90 -14.31 -11.96
N LYS A 101 2.13 -13.79 -12.05
CA LYS A 101 2.93 -13.84 -13.27
C LYS A 101 3.47 -15.25 -13.56
N SER A 102 3.88 -16.00 -12.53
CA SER A 102 4.31 -17.39 -12.68
C SER A 102 3.19 -18.32 -13.17
N ASN A 103 1.94 -18.12 -12.74
CA ASN A 103 0.80 -18.92 -13.24
C ASN A 103 0.48 -18.67 -14.73
N GLY A 104 0.96 -17.58 -15.34
CA GLY A 104 0.85 -17.34 -16.78
C GLY A 104 1.94 -18.01 -17.61
N ASN A 105 3.08 -18.38 -16.99
CA ASN A 105 4.21 -19.01 -17.68
C ASN A 105 4.11 -20.55 -17.75
N ASP A 106 3.18 -21.18 -17.03
CA ASP A 106 2.94 -22.64 -17.15
C ASP A 106 2.38 -23.03 -18.53
N LEU A 107 1.65 -22.13 -19.21
CA LEU A 107 1.18 -22.35 -20.58
C LEU A 107 2.33 -22.38 -21.60
N GLY A 108 3.37 -21.56 -21.41
CA GLY A 108 4.52 -21.51 -22.32
C GLY A 108 5.48 -22.71 -22.17
N LEU A 109 5.54 -23.29 -20.97
CA LEU A 109 6.34 -24.49 -20.70
C LEU A 109 5.70 -25.75 -21.29
N ARG A 110 4.36 -25.85 -21.29
CA ARG A 110 3.63 -26.99 -21.90
C ARG A 110 3.75 -27.00 -23.44
N GLN A 111 3.68 -25.82 -24.08
CA GLN A 111 3.87 -25.71 -25.54
C GLN A 111 5.27 -26.11 -26.00
N ASN A 112 6.31 -25.92 -25.17
CA ASN A 112 7.68 -26.29 -25.52
C ASN A 112 7.94 -27.81 -25.43
N LEU A 113 7.23 -28.50 -24.53
CA LEU A 113 7.31 -29.95 -24.38
C LEU A 113 6.57 -30.73 -25.48
N GLU A 114 5.51 -30.16 -26.08
CA GLU A 114 4.84 -30.76 -27.24
C GLU A 114 5.70 -30.70 -28.51
N GLN A 115 6.49 -29.63 -28.71
CA GLN A 115 7.37 -29.53 -29.89
C GLN A 115 8.57 -30.48 -29.86
N LEU A 116 8.95 -30.99 -28.69
CA LEU A 116 10.05 -31.94 -28.52
C LEU A 116 9.62 -33.41 -28.67
N VAL A 117 8.32 -33.70 -28.63
CA VAL A 117 7.78 -35.07 -28.75
C VAL A 117 7.44 -35.47 -30.20
N GLU A 118 7.36 -34.52 -31.12
CA GLU A 118 7.11 -34.76 -32.56
C GLU A 118 8.39 -35.00 -33.39
N LEU A 119 9.58 -34.92 -32.78
CA LEU A 119 10.88 -35.11 -33.45
C LEU A 119 11.68 -36.33 -32.94
N GLY A 120 11.02 -37.25 -32.22
CA GLY A 120 11.60 -38.50 -31.70
C GLY A 120 11.11 -39.74 -32.42
#